data_AF-A0A7K7VY11-F1
#
_entry.id   AF-A0A7K7VY11-F1
#
_cell.length_a   1.000
_cell.length_b   1.000
_cell.length_c   1.000
_cell.angle_alpha   90.00
_cell.angle_beta   90.00
_cell.angle_gamma   90.00
#
_symmetry.space_group_name_H-M   'P 1'
#
loop_
_entity.id
_entity.type
_entity.pdbx_description
1 polymer ?
#
loop_
_entity_poly.entity_id
_entity_poly.type
_entity_poly.pdbx_seq_one_letter_code
_entity_poly.pdbx_strand_id
1 'polypeptide(L)'
;MLDQIHLLAAVTVLGVLEQAYFFLQVIHARRAFGISPPKISGPPEFERIFRAQVNSSEYFPVFLALLWQAGLFFHQGLAAALGLLYLCSRYCYFTGYKASSSERLAPIYFSTGVLWVLVAMAALGLLHFFLTHYMGLNVLQLLTV
;
A
#
# COMPACT_ATOMS: atom_id res chain seq x y z
N MET A 1 -20.65 -4.78 12.73
CA MET A 1 -19.70 -3.76 12.21
C MET A 1 -18.29 -4.32 12.13
N LEU A 2 -17.73 -4.91 13.20
CA LEU A 2 -16.38 -5.50 13.16
C LEU A 2 -16.22 -6.60 12.09
N ASP A 3 -17.22 -7.45 11.89
CA ASP A 3 -17.20 -8.49 10.86
C ASP A 3 -17.15 -7.94 9.42
N GLN A 4 -17.46 -6.66 9.22
CA GLN A 4 -17.41 -5.99 7.92
C GLN A 4 -16.07 -5.29 7.65
N ILE A 5 -15.19 -5.18 8.67
CA ILE A 5 -13.90 -4.48 8.55
C ILE A 5 -12.69 -5.29 9.03
N HIS A 6 -12.89 -6.43 9.69
CA HIS A 6 -11.82 -7.22 10.32
C HIS A 6 -10.70 -7.60 9.34
N LEU A 7 -10.99 -7.88 8.07
CA LEU A 7 -9.96 -8.19 7.08
C LEU A 7 -9.11 -6.96 6.74
N LEU A 8 -9.75 -5.79 6.60
CA LEU A 8 -9.04 -4.53 6.33
C LEU A 8 -8.17 -4.12 7.52
N ALA A 9 -8.69 -4.30 8.74
CA ALA A 9 -7.95 -4.06 9.97
C ALA A 9 -6.73 -4.98 10.09
N ALA A 10 -6.88 -6.27 9.79
CA ALA A 10 -5.77 -7.23 9.78
C ALA A 10 -4.68 -6.82 8.78
N VAL A 11 -5.06 -6.49 7.54
CA VAL A 11 -4.12 -6.01 6.52
C VAL A 11 -3.45 -4.69 6.93
N THR A 12 -4.19 -3.79 7.57
CA THR A 12 -3.64 -2.53 8.11
C THR A 12 -2.56 -2.81 9.16
N VAL A 13 -2.81 -3.71 10.11
CA VAL A 13 -1.81 -4.11 11.12
C VAL A 13 -0.58 -4.74 10.47
N LEU A 14 -0.77 -5.62 9.48
CA LEU A 14 0.35 -6.20 8.72
C LEU A 14 1.19 -5.11 8.02
N GLY A 15 0.53 -4.12 7.43
CA GLY A 15 1.23 -2.98 6.82
C GLY A 15 2.00 -2.14 7.83
N VAL A 16 1.46 -1.93 9.03
CA VAL A 16 2.20 -1.26 10.12
C VAL A 16 3.43 -2.06 10.53
N LEU A 17 3.31 -3.39 10.65
CA LEU A 17 4.43 -4.28 10.98
C LEU A 17 5.51 -4.26 9.89
N GLU A 18 5.12 -4.23 8.62
CA GLU A 18 6.05 -4.08 7.48
C GLU A 18 6.80 -2.74 7.55
N GLN A 19 6.09 -1.63 7.80
CA GLN A 19 6.70 -0.31 7.93
C GLN A 19 7.67 -0.24 9.12
N ALA A 20 7.31 -0.87 10.25
CA ALA A 20 8.19 -1.01 11.40
C ALA A 20 9.45 -1.83 11.07
N TYR A 21 9.30 -2.91 10.31
CA TYR A 21 10.44 -3.68 9.80
C TYR A 21 11.37 -2.83 8.94
N PHE A 22 10.87 -2.09 7.94
CA PHE A 22 11.70 -1.22 7.11
C PHE A 22 12.43 -0.15 7.93
N PHE A 23 11.76 0.42 8.94
CA PHE A 23 12.37 1.37 9.86
C PHE A 23 13.53 0.73 10.65
N LEU A 24 13.34 -0.49 11.19
CA LEU A 24 14.39 -1.23 11.88
C LEU A 24 15.57 -1.55 10.95
N GLN A 25 15.32 -1.83 9.67
CA GLN A 25 16.38 -2.05 8.67
C GLN A 25 17.21 -0.79 8.43
N VAL A 26 16.60 0.39 8.43
CA VAL A 26 17.33 1.68 8.37
C VAL A 26 18.18 1.89 9.62
N ILE A 27 17.67 1.59 10.83
CA ILE A 27 18.45 1.66 12.07
C ILE A 27 19.69 0.75 11.99
N HIS A 28 19.50 -0.49 11.52
CA HIS A 28 20.61 -1.43 11.32
C HIS A 28 21.63 -0.90 10.32
N ALA A 29 21.17 -0.36 9.17
CA ALA A 29 22.06 0.22 8.17
C ALA A 29 22.84 1.42 8.72
N ARG A 30 22.20 2.30 9.51
CA ARG A 30 22.91 3.42 10.17
C ARG A 30 24.07 2.94 11.04
N ARG A 31 23.86 1.89 11.82
CA ARG A 31 24.92 1.29 12.66
C ARG A 31 26.02 0.67 11.80
N ALA A 32 25.64 -0.10 10.78
CA ALA A 32 26.59 -0.81 9.91
C ALA A 32 27.49 0.15 9.11
N PHE A 33 26.94 1.26 8.62
CA PHE A 33 27.67 2.24 7.81
C PHE A 33 28.18 3.46 8.61
N GLY A 34 27.99 3.49 9.94
CA GLY A 34 28.42 4.61 10.79
C GLY A 34 27.72 5.94 10.48
N ILE A 35 26.46 5.91 10.03
CA ILE A 35 25.70 7.11 9.63
C ILE A 35 24.81 7.60 10.79
N SER A 36 25.37 8.48 11.61
CA SER A 36 24.66 9.13 12.71
C SER A 36 23.63 10.16 12.21
N PRO A 37 22.41 10.21 12.78
CA PRO A 37 21.49 11.33 12.56
C PRO A 37 22.15 12.68 12.90
N PRO A 38 21.80 13.79 12.21
CA PRO A 38 20.74 13.93 11.21
C PRO A 38 21.15 13.54 9.77
N LYS A 39 22.35 12.97 9.58
CA LYS A 39 22.85 12.63 8.25
C LYS A 39 21.95 11.60 7.56
N ILE A 40 21.60 11.87 6.30
CA ILE A 40 20.81 10.98 5.44
C ILE A 40 21.54 10.56 4.17
N SER A 41 22.79 11.00 4.01
CA SER A 41 23.67 10.63 2.89
C SER A 41 24.83 9.77 3.36
N GLY A 42 25.32 8.89 2.50
CA GLY A 42 26.36 7.92 2.83
C GLY A 42 26.76 7.08 1.62
N PRO A 43 27.32 5.88 1.83
CA PRO A 43 27.54 4.95 0.73
C PRO A 43 26.23 4.63 -0.02
N PRO A 44 26.27 4.38 -1.33
CA PRO A 44 25.06 4.08 -2.12
C PRO A 44 24.18 2.99 -1.50
N GLU A 45 24.76 1.98 -0.86
CA GLU A 45 24.05 0.88 -0.17
C GLU A 45 23.14 1.41 0.94
N PHE A 46 23.67 2.32 1.77
CA PHE A 46 22.91 2.97 2.83
C PHE A 46 21.79 3.81 2.25
N GLU A 47 22.10 4.63 1.24
CA GLU A 47 21.12 5.54 0.63
C GLU A 47 19.98 4.77 -0.01
N ARG A 48 20.24 3.63 -0.67
CA ARG A 48 19.18 2.76 -1.22
C ARG A 48 18.24 2.25 -0.14
N ILE A 49 18.75 1.72 0.97
CA ILE A 49 17.93 1.23 2.10
C ILE A 49 17.09 2.37 2.69
N PHE A 50 17.71 3.53 2.92
CA PHE A 50 17.03 4.71 3.44
C PHE A 50 15.92 5.19 2.49
N ARG A 51 16.21 5.32 1.20
CA ARG A 51 15.23 5.74 0.17
C ARG A 51 14.11 4.72 0.00
N ALA A 52 14.38 3.43 0.10
CA ALA A 52 13.36 2.39 0.04
C ALA A 52 12.36 2.55 1.20
N GLN A 53 12.84 2.74 2.44
CA GLN A 53 11.98 2.96 3.60
C GLN A 53 11.17 4.26 3.49
N VAL A 54 11.80 5.36 3.06
CA VAL A 54 11.10 6.65 2.87
C VAL A 54 10.00 6.52 1.82
N ASN A 55 10.30 5.92 0.65
CA ASN A 55 9.29 5.73 -0.38
C ASN A 55 8.13 4.84 0.07
N SER A 56 8.41 3.75 0.80
CA SER A 56 7.37 2.92 1.40
C SER A 56 6.47 3.72 2.34
N SER A 57 7.07 4.60 3.16
CA SER A 57 6.36 5.47 4.10
C SER A 57 5.51 6.54 3.44
N GLU A 58 5.96 7.14 2.33
CA GLU A 58 5.21 8.17 1.61
C GLU A 58 3.90 7.63 1.00
N TYR A 59 3.90 6.39 0.49
CA TYR A 59 2.66 5.79 -0.05
C TYR A 59 1.81 5.09 1.00
N PHE A 60 2.34 4.77 2.19
CA PHE A 60 1.57 4.03 3.18
C PHE A 60 0.22 4.72 3.54
N PRO A 61 0.16 6.05 3.73
CA PRO A 61 -1.12 6.75 3.90
C PRO A 61 -2.06 6.63 2.68
N VAL A 62 -1.50 6.69 1.47
CA VAL A 62 -2.27 6.54 0.22
C VAL A 62 -2.87 5.13 0.13
N PHE A 63 -2.07 4.11 0.44
CA PHE A 63 -2.50 2.72 0.50
C PHE A 63 -3.64 2.54 1.52
N LEU A 64 -3.50 3.07 2.73
CA LEU A 64 -4.54 2.96 3.76
C LEU A 64 -5.84 3.63 3.31
N ALA A 65 -5.78 4.85 2.77
CA ALA A 65 -6.95 5.54 2.26
C ALA A 65 -7.64 4.74 1.14
N LEU A 66 -6.91 4.09 0.26
CA LEU A 66 -7.50 3.31 -0.82
C LEU A 66 -8.04 1.96 -0.35
N LEU A 67 -7.32 1.27 0.53
CA LEU A 67 -7.73 -0.01 1.11
C LEU A 67 -9.08 0.11 1.82
N TRP A 68 -9.22 1.11 2.68
CA TRP A 68 -10.43 1.31 3.47
C TRP A 68 -11.61 1.72 2.58
N GLN A 69 -11.42 2.65 1.65
CA GLN A 69 -12.50 3.08 0.75
C GLN A 69 -12.93 1.95 -0.19
N ALA A 70 -11.99 1.20 -0.77
CA ALA A 70 -12.32 0.03 -1.59
C ALA A 70 -13.02 -1.08 -0.77
N GLY A 71 -12.58 -1.30 0.47
CA GLY A 71 -13.17 -2.33 1.32
C GLY A 71 -14.58 -1.99 1.81
N LEU A 72 -14.83 -0.73 2.16
CA LEU A 72 -16.11 -0.25 2.69
C LEU A 72 -17.16 -0.02 1.60
N PHE A 73 -16.76 0.57 0.46
CA PHE A 73 -17.71 0.97 -0.59
C PHE A 73 -17.84 -0.04 -1.72
N PHE A 74 -16.89 -0.97 -1.89
CA PHE A 74 -16.91 -1.94 -2.98
C PHE A 74 -16.99 -3.38 -2.46
N HIS A 75 -15.91 -3.90 -1.87
CA HIS A 75 -15.89 -5.28 -1.37
C HIS A 75 -14.73 -5.56 -0.41
N GLN A 76 -15.03 -5.84 0.87
CA GLN A 76 -14.02 -6.11 1.91
C GLN A 76 -12.99 -7.17 1.50
N GLY A 77 -13.44 -8.36 1.08
CA GLY A 77 -12.55 -9.49 0.77
C GLY A 77 -11.56 -9.21 -0.37
N LEU A 78 -12.03 -8.65 -1.49
CA LEU A 78 -11.18 -8.28 -2.62
C LEU A 78 -10.18 -7.17 -2.25
N ALA A 79 -10.62 -6.16 -1.52
CA ALA A 79 -9.73 -5.08 -1.06
C ALA A 79 -8.63 -5.62 -0.14
N ALA A 80 -8.97 -6.53 0.78
CA ALA A 80 -7.99 -7.19 1.66
C ALA A 80 -6.99 -8.05 0.87
N ALA A 81 -7.45 -8.84 -0.12
CA ALA A 81 -6.58 -9.66 -0.96
C ALA A 81 -5.60 -8.79 -1.78
N LEU A 82 -6.08 -7.71 -2.39
CA LEU A 82 -5.24 -6.73 -3.07
C LEU A 82 -4.27 -6.04 -2.10
N GLY A 83 -4.73 -5.74 -0.87
CA GLY A 83 -3.87 -5.19 0.17
C GLY A 83 -2.71 -6.12 0.54
N LEU A 84 -2.95 -7.43 0.66
CA LEU A 84 -1.88 -8.41 0.85
C LEU A 84 -0.90 -8.44 -0.34
N LEU A 85 -1.41 -8.40 -1.58
CA LEU A 85 -0.56 -8.32 -2.77
C LEU A 85 0.29 -7.05 -2.79
N TYR A 86 -0.28 -5.91 -2.39
CA TYR A 86 0.43 -4.65 -2.25
C TYR A 86 1.58 -4.77 -1.24
N LEU A 87 1.32 -5.29 -0.03
CA LEU A 87 2.33 -5.47 1.01
C LEU A 87 3.43 -6.45 0.56
N CYS A 88 3.08 -7.62 0.01
CA CYS A 88 4.08 -8.55 -0.54
C CYS A 88 4.97 -7.88 -1.59
N SER A 89 4.39 -7.06 -2.46
CA SER A 89 5.13 -6.31 -3.47
C SER A 89 6.00 -5.20 -2.86
N ARG A 90 5.55 -4.53 -1.79
CA ARG A 90 6.34 -3.56 -1.04
C ARG A 90 7.54 -4.18 -0.34
N TYR A 91 7.37 -5.36 0.23
CA TYR A 91 8.48 -6.14 0.77
C TYR A 91 9.51 -6.45 -0.31
N CYS A 92 9.08 -6.98 -1.47
CA CYS A 92 9.96 -7.25 -2.61
C CYS A 92 10.62 -5.98 -3.17
N TYR A 93 9.90 -4.86 -3.20
CA TYR A 93 10.46 -3.55 -3.58
C TYR A 93 11.59 -3.14 -2.64
N PHE A 94 11.37 -3.25 -1.33
CA PHE A 94 12.37 -2.87 -0.34
C PHE A 94 13.62 -3.76 -0.42
N THR A 95 13.45 -5.08 -0.48
CA THR A 95 14.57 -6.02 -0.57
C THR A 95 15.33 -5.89 -1.88
N GLY A 96 14.61 -5.74 -3.01
CA GLY A 96 15.21 -5.48 -4.32
C GLY A 96 15.97 -4.16 -4.36
N TYR A 97 15.41 -3.08 -3.81
CA TYR A 97 16.08 -1.79 -3.80
C TYR A 97 17.33 -1.80 -2.91
N LYS A 98 17.28 -2.49 -1.76
CA LYS A 98 18.46 -2.73 -0.93
C LYS A 98 19.59 -3.39 -1.73
N ALA A 99 19.28 -4.39 -2.55
CA ALA A 99 20.26 -5.07 -3.41
C ALA A 99 20.79 -4.14 -4.52
N SER A 100 19.90 -3.62 -5.37
CA SER A 100 20.27 -2.77 -6.50
C SER A 100 19.17 -1.79 -6.90
N SER A 101 19.53 -0.73 -7.61
CA SER A 101 18.56 0.26 -8.11
C SER A 101 17.61 -0.31 -9.17
N SER A 102 18.03 -1.32 -9.93
CA SER A 102 17.23 -1.94 -11.00
C SER A 102 16.24 -2.96 -10.46
N GLU A 103 16.61 -3.74 -9.45
CA GLU A 103 15.73 -4.78 -8.87
C GLU A 103 14.48 -4.23 -8.19
N ARG A 104 14.48 -2.93 -7.84
CA ARG A 104 13.28 -2.27 -7.32
C ARG A 104 12.16 -2.10 -8.37
N LEU A 105 12.47 -2.17 -9.66
CA LEU A 105 11.58 -1.72 -10.74
C LEU A 105 10.36 -2.62 -10.94
N ALA A 106 10.55 -3.93 -11.05
CA ALA A 106 9.41 -4.83 -11.24
C ALA A 106 8.44 -4.80 -10.04
N PRO A 107 8.90 -4.87 -8.78
CA PRO A 107 8.01 -4.73 -7.63
C PRO A 107 7.34 -3.36 -7.52
N ILE A 108 8.03 -2.25 -7.83
CA ILE A 108 7.36 -0.93 -7.74
C ILE A 108 6.25 -0.78 -8.79
N TYR A 109 6.44 -1.30 -10.00
CA TYR A 109 5.39 -1.28 -11.02
C TYR A 109 4.20 -2.14 -10.63
N PHE A 110 4.45 -3.33 -10.07
CA PHE A 110 3.37 -4.20 -9.60
C PHE A 110 2.58 -3.55 -8.45
N SER A 111 3.25 -3.06 -7.40
CA SER A 111 2.57 -2.38 -6.28
C SER A 111 1.80 -1.14 -6.72
N THR A 112 2.33 -0.38 -7.68
CA THR A 112 1.62 0.77 -8.27
C THR A 112 0.38 0.33 -9.05
N GLY A 113 0.47 -0.76 -9.82
CA GLY A 113 -0.68 -1.35 -10.50
C GLY A 113 -1.79 -1.77 -9.52
N VAL A 114 -1.42 -2.43 -8.42
CA VAL A 114 -2.37 -2.80 -7.35
C VAL A 114 -3.05 -1.58 -6.75
N LEU A 115 -2.30 -0.48 -6.50
CA LEU A 115 -2.90 0.77 -6.02
C LEU A 115 -3.92 1.33 -7.02
N TRP A 116 -3.64 1.32 -8.32
CA TRP A 116 -4.60 1.78 -9.33
C TRP A 116 -5.86 0.91 -9.38
N VAL A 117 -5.76 -0.39 -9.14
CA VAL A 117 -6.94 -1.26 -9.00
C VAL A 117 -7.76 -0.87 -7.76
N LEU A 118 -7.11 -0.58 -6.62
CA LEU A 118 -7.81 -0.10 -5.43
C LEU A 118 -8.46 1.27 -5.66
N VAL A 119 -7.83 2.18 -6.42
CA VAL A 119 -8.44 3.45 -6.85
C VAL A 119 -9.72 3.18 -7.65
N ALA A 120 -9.66 2.30 -8.64
CA ALA A 120 -10.83 1.96 -9.45
C ALA A 120 -11.96 1.38 -8.60
N MET A 121 -11.66 0.45 -7.69
CA MET A 121 -12.65 -0.12 -6.76
C MET A 121 -13.28 0.95 -5.87
N ALA A 122 -12.46 1.81 -5.25
CA ALA A 122 -12.94 2.89 -4.39
C ALA A 122 -13.84 3.86 -5.17
N ALA A 123 -13.42 4.28 -6.36
CA ALA A 123 -14.17 5.19 -7.22
C ALA A 123 -15.50 4.58 -7.67
N LEU A 124 -15.50 3.33 -8.14
CA LEU A 124 -16.72 2.62 -8.57
C LEU A 124 -17.69 2.41 -7.40
N GLY A 125 -17.19 2.02 -6.23
CA GLY A 125 -18.00 1.83 -5.03
C GLY A 125 -18.66 3.13 -4.57
N LEU A 126 -17.88 4.22 -4.51
CA LEU A 126 -18.39 5.54 -4.16
C LEU A 126 -19.40 6.05 -5.19
N LEU A 127 -19.09 5.93 -6.49
CA LEU A 127 -20.01 6.32 -7.56
C LEU A 127 -21.34 5.56 -7.45
N HIS A 128 -21.29 4.24 -7.28
CA HIS A 128 -22.48 3.42 -7.10
C HIS A 128 -23.30 3.90 -5.89
N PHE A 129 -22.64 4.16 -4.76
CA PHE A 129 -23.29 4.68 -3.55
C PHE A 129 -23.96 6.04 -3.81
N PHE A 130 -23.28 6.98 -4.47
CA PHE A 130 -23.87 8.29 -4.78
C PHE A 130 -25.08 8.18 -5.71
N LEU A 131 -24.98 7.35 -6.76
CA LEU A 131 -26.07 7.15 -7.72
C LEU A 131 -27.30 6.51 -7.08
N THR A 132 -27.12 5.47 -6.28
CA THR A 132 -28.24 4.81 -5.59
C THR A 132 -28.85 5.69 -4.51
N HIS A 133 -28.02 6.34 -3.68
CA HIS A 133 -28.51 7.07 -2.53
C HIS A 133 -29.13 8.43 -2.87
N TYR A 134 -28.53 9.19 -3.78
CA TYR A 134 -28.97 10.55 -4.08
C TYR A 134 -29.78 10.68 -5.37
N MET A 135 -29.58 9.79 -6.35
CA MET A 135 -30.27 9.87 -7.64
C MET A 135 -31.34 8.78 -7.82
N GLY A 136 -31.44 7.82 -6.89
CA GLY A 136 -32.35 6.67 -7.01
C GLY A 136 -32.02 5.75 -8.18
N LEU A 137 -30.85 5.91 -8.81
CA LEU A 137 -30.42 5.12 -9.96
C LEU A 137 -29.63 3.91 -9.48
N ASN A 138 -30.25 2.74 -9.55
CA ASN A 138 -29.55 1.49 -9.32
C ASN A 138 -28.90 1.03 -10.62
N VAL A 139 -27.58 1.25 -10.72
CA VAL A 139 -26.78 0.88 -11.91
C VAL A 139 -26.92 -0.60 -12.24
N LEU A 140 -27.05 -1.48 -11.24
CA LEU A 140 -27.22 -2.92 -11.46
C LEU A 140 -28.58 -3.23 -12.11
N GLN A 141 -29.65 -2.51 -11.75
CA GLN A 141 -30.95 -2.68 -12.42
C GLN A 141 -30.94 -2.18 -13.86
N LEU A 142 -30.22 -1.09 -14.15
CA LEU A 142 -30.10 -0.52 -15.51
C LEU A 142 -29.33 -1.43 -16.49
N LEU A 143 -28.43 -2.28 -15.99
CA LEU A 143 -27.65 -3.21 -16.82
C LEU A 143 -28.35 -4.57 -17.05
N THR A 144 -29.45 -4.82 -16.35
CA THR A 144 -30.24 -6.07 -16.45
C THR A 144 -31.50 -5.94 -17.31
N VAL A 145 -31.72 -4.79 -17.95
CA VAL A 145 -32.79 -4.51 -18.91
C VAL A 145 -32.19 -4.48 -20.32
#